data_AF-A0A4Z2GAN4-F1
#
_entry.id   AF-A0A4Z2GAN4-F1
#
_cell.length_a   1.000
_cell.length_b   1.000
_cell.length_c   1.000
_cell.angle_alpha   90.00
_cell.angle_beta   90.00
_cell.angle_gamma   90.00
#
_symmetry.space_group_name_H-M   'P 1'
#
loop_
_entity.id
_entity.type
_entity.pdbx_description
1 polymer ?
#
loop_
_entity_poly.entity_id
_entity_poly.type
_entity_poly.pdbx_seq_one_letter_code
_entity_poly.pdbx_strand_id
1 'polypeptide(L)'
;MLQKSLLSQNEEQRRVTALEKQIQLSAKDFEDEKLDRQSMQHQLHKVLKELRKARDQIARLESAKQTNARFSEPNSYNNFERLSIDDPPGPTSPSKVPDLLDESFLECPRCRTPYPTSRHRELLAHIDYCFA
;
A
#
# COMPACT_ATOMS: atom_id res chain seq x y z
N MET A 1 36.28 5.10 65.42
CA MET A 1 36.34 6.00 64.24
C MET A 1 36.89 5.28 63.02
N LEU A 2 38.08 4.67 63.09
CA LEU A 2 38.72 3.95 61.97
C LEU A 2 37.87 2.84 61.31
N GLN A 3 37.22 1.97 62.10
CA GLN A 3 36.43 0.86 61.57
C GLN A 3 35.26 1.30 60.68
N LYS A 4 34.57 2.39 61.05
CA LYS A 4 33.45 2.95 60.27
C LYS A 4 33.94 3.53 58.94
N SER A 5 35.10 4.19 58.95
CA SER A 5 35.71 4.74 57.73
C SER A 5 36.15 3.63 56.77
N LEU A 6 36.72 2.54 57.27
CA LEU A 6 37.11 1.40 56.44
C LEU A 6 35.89 0.73 55.76
N LEU A 7 34.79 0.57 56.50
CA LEU A 7 33.54 0.04 55.94
C LEU A 7 32.97 0.97 54.86
N SER A 8 32.93 2.28 55.14
CA SER A 8 32.47 3.29 54.17
C SER A 8 33.30 3.28 52.88
N GLN A 9 34.63 3.20 53.01
CA GLN A 9 35.53 3.14 51.85
C GLN A 9 35.30 1.86 51.03
N ASN A 10 35.03 0.73 51.69
CA ASN A 10 34.75 -0.52 50.99
C ASN A 10 33.43 -0.45 50.22
N GLU A 11 32.38 0.14 50.81
CA GLU A 11 31.11 0.37 50.13
C GLU A 11 31.25 1.31 48.94
N GLU A 12 32.00 2.39 49.09
CA GLU A 12 32.29 3.33 48.01
C GLU A 12 33.05 2.63 46.87
N GLN A 13 34.08 1.85 47.18
CA GLN A 13 34.81 1.08 46.18
C GLN A 13 33.90 0.10 45.41
N ARG A 14 32.98 -0.58 46.11
CA ARG A 14 32.00 -1.46 45.46
C ARG A 14 31.07 -0.69 44.53
N ARG A 15 30.61 0.49 44.94
CA ARG A 15 29.76 1.36 44.11
C ARG A 15 30.50 1.85 42.87
N VAL A 16 31.74 2.30 43.02
CA VAL A 16 32.60 2.72 41.90
C VAL A 16 32.76 1.58 40.90
N THR A 17 33.15 0.38 41.35
CA THR A 17 33.31 -0.76 40.45
C THR A 17 32.00 -1.19 39.78
N ALA A 18 30.85 -1.05 40.46
CA ALA A 18 29.55 -1.32 39.85
C ALA A 18 29.21 -0.31 38.74
N LEU A 19 29.48 0.98 38.98
CA LEU A 19 29.26 2.04 38.00
C LEU A 19 30.20 1.90 36.80
N GLU A 20 31.47 1.58 37.01
CA GLU A 20 32.43 1.32 35.92
C GLU A 20 31.95 0.19 35.02
N LYS A 21 31.45 -0.91 35.60
CA LYS A 21 30.85 -2.01 34.84
C LYS A 21 29.63 -1.56 34.05
N GLN A 22 28.75 -0.77 34.67
CA GLN A 22 27.56 -0.26 33.99
C GLN A 22 27.91 0.66 32.81
N ILE A 23 28.93 1.52 32.97
CA ILE A 23 29.42 2.39 31.90
C ILE A 23 29.99 1.54 30.75
N GLN A 24 30.76 0.49 31.05
CA GLN A 24 31.31 -0.39 30.02
C GLN A 24 30.21 -1.14 29.26
N LEU A 25 29.20 -1.66 29.97
CA LEU A 25 28.06 -2.32 29.33
C LEU A 25 27.28 -1.36 28.45
N SER A 26 26.95 -0.17 28.96
CA SER A 26 26.26 0.87 28.20
C SER A 26 27.04 1.32 26.95
N ALA A 27 28.36 1.47 27.08
CA ALA A 27 29.22 1.82 25.94
C ALA A 27 29.21 0.73 24.86
N LYS A 28 29.19 -0.55 25.27
CA LYS A 28 29.08 -1.67 24.34
C LYS A 28 27.72 -1.68 23.65
N ASP A 29 26.64 -1.61 24.42
CA ASP A 29 25.27 -1.62 23.89
C ASP A 29 25.06 -0.47 22.89
N PHE A 30 25.62 0.71 23.17
CA PHE A 30 25.59 1.85 22.25
C PHE A 30 26.32 1.60 20.93
N GLU A 31 27.49 0.98 20.94
CA GLU A 31 28.21 0.65 19.70
C GLU A 31 27.49 -0.44 18.91
N ASP A 32 26.88 -1.42 19.58
CA ASP A 32 26.06 -2.45 18.94
C ASP A 32 24.83 -1.82 18.25
N GLU A 33 24.08 -0.96 18.94
CA GLU A 33 22.94 -0.23 18.36
C GLU A 33 23.33 0.67 17.17
N LYS A 34 24.53 1.26 17.21
CA LYS A 34 25.05 2.09 16.12
C LYS A 34 25.31 1.26 14.87
N LEU A 35 25.86 0.05 15.01
CA LEU A 35 26.04 -0.88 13.90
C LEU A 35 24.69 -1.33 13.33
N ASP A 36 23.74 -1.67 14.19
CA ASP A 36 22.39 -2.05 13.77
C ASP A 36 21.69 -0.92 13.02
N ARG A 37 21.80 0.32 13.52
CA ARG A 37 21.27 1.50 12.85
C ARG A 37 21.88 1.70 11.47
N GLN A 38 23.20 1.55 11.33
CA GLN A 38 23.87 1.66 10.04
C GLN A 38 23.41 0.57 9.06
N SER A 39 23.25 -0.66 9.54
CA SER A 39 22.70 -1.78 8.76
C SER A 39 21.29 -1.47 8.25
N MET A 40 20.41 -0.99 9.12
CA MET A 40 19.04 -0.62 8.76
C MET A 40 19.00 0.54 7.76
N GLN A 41 19.87 1.55 7.91
CA GLN A 41 19.99 2.64 6.94
C GLN A 41 20.41 2.13 5.56
N HIS A 42 21.34 1.18 5.50
CA HIS A 42 21.76 0.56 4.24
C HIS A 42 20.61 -0.22 3.59
N GLN A 43 19.85 -0.98 4.37
CA GLN A 43 18.68 -1.69 3.88
C GLN A 43 17.61 -0.72 3.34
N LEU A 44 17.32 0.36 4.07
CA LEU A 44 16.41 1.40 3.61
C LEU A 44 16.86 1.99 2.28
N HIS A 45 18.15 2.30 2.12
CA HIS A 45 18.68 2.83 0.88
C HIS A 45 18.47 1.86 -0.30
N LYS A 46 18.66 0.54 -0.09
CA LYS A 46 18.37 -0.47 -1.10
C LYS A 46 16.90 -0.48 -1.49
N VAL A 47 15.99 -0.48 -0.51
CA VAL A 47 14.54 -0.46 -0.76
C VAL A 47 14.14 0.78 -1.55
N LEU A 48 14.63 1.97 -1.17
CA LEU A 48 14.36 3.21 -1.90
C LEU A 48 14.88 3.18 -3.35
N LYS A 49 16.03 2.55 -3.58
CA LYS A 49 16.60 2.36 -4.92
C LYS A 49 15.71 1.44 -5.78
N GLU A 50 15.26 0.33 -5.23
CA GLU A 50 14.36 -0.59 -5.95
C GLU A 50 12.99 0.04 -6.19
N LEU A 51 12.46 0.80 -5.23
CA LEU A 51 11.21 1.54 -5.42
C LEU A 51 11.30 2.55 -6.58
N ARG A 52 12.43 3.27 -6.68
CA ARG A 52 12.68 4.18 -7.81
C ARG A 52 12.72 3.42 -9.14
N LYS A 53 13.43 2.29 -9.20
CA LYS A 53 13.47 1.46 -10.41
C LYS A 53 12.07 0.96 -10.82
N ALA A 54 11.29 0.47 -9.86
CA ALA A 54 9.92 0.00 -10.12
C ALA A 54 9.04 1.14 -10.68
N ARG A 55 9.13 2.34 -10.09
CA ARG A 55 8.43 3.52 -10.60
C ARG A 55 8.86 3.88 -12.03
N ASP A 56 10.16 3.85 -12.30
CA ASP A 56 10.68 4.17 -13.63
C ASP A 56 10.26 3.11 -14.67
N GLN A 57 10.12 1.84 -14.28
CA GLN A 57 9.57 0.79 -15.12
C GLN A 57 8.09 1.00 -15.42
N ILE A 58 7.29 1.37 -14.41
CA ILE A 58 5.87 1.71 -14.58
C ILE A 58 5.72 2.86 -15.59
N ALA A 59 6.48 3.95 -15.42
CA ALA A 59 6.44 5.10 -16.33
C ALA A 59 6.80 4.72 -17.78
N ARG A 60 7.76 3.81 -17.97
CA ARG A 60 8.12 3.28 -19.30
C ARG A 60 6.98 2.45 -19.91
N LEU A 61 6.34 1.59 -19.14
CA LEU A 61 5.20 0.79 -19.61
C LEU A 61 3.99 1.66 -19.95
N GLU A 62 3.70 2.68 -19.13
CA GLU A 62 2.62 3.64 -19.37
C GLU A 62 2.81 4.42 -20.68
N SER A 63 4.03 4.93 -20.91
CA SER A 63 4.38 5.63 -22.16
C SER A 63 4.36 4.73 -23.40
N ALA A 64 4.79 3.47 -23.26
CA ALA A 64 4.68 2.47 -24.34
C ALA A 64 3.21 2.14 -24.66
N LYS A 65 2.35 2.00 -23.64
CA LYS A 65 0.91 1.76 -23.82
C LYS A 65 0.22 2.93 -24.55
N GLN A 66 0.57 4.17 -24.22
CA GLN A 66 0.05 5.35 -24.91
C GLN A 66 0.49 5.42 -26.38
N THR A 67 1.73 5.00 -26.68
CA THR A 67 2.22 4.92 -28.06
C THR A 67 1.46 3.84 -28.84
N ASN A 68 1.30 2.63 -28.29
CA ASN A 68 0.61 1.52 -28.97
C ASN A 68 -0.90 1.76 -29.15
N ALA A 69 -1.54 2.53 -28.27
CA ALA A 69 -2.93 2.94 -28.42
C ALA A 69 -3.18 3.88 -29.61
N ARG A 70 -2.16 4.62 -30.08
CA ARG A 70 -2.27 5.47 -31.29
C ARG A 70 -2.05 4.69 -32.59
N PHE A 71 -1.53 3.46 -32.52
CA PHE A 71 -1.25 2.61 -33.69
C PHE A 71 -2.18 1.39 -33.80
N SER A 72 -3.11 1.22 -32.85
CA SER A 72 -4.12 0.15 -32.90
C SER A 72 -5.42 0.72 -33.47
N GLU A 73 -5.51 0.85 -34.79
CA GLU A 73 -6.80 0.78 -35.47
C GLU A 73 -7.27 -0.68 -35.42
N PRO A 74 -8.45 -1.00 -34.89
CA PRO A 74 -9.03 -2.32 -35.09
C PRO A 74 -9.85 -2.27 -36.38
N ASN A 75 -9.22 -2.84 -37.40
CA ASN A 75 -9.81 -3.65 -38.45
C ASN A 75 -11.29 -4.04 -38.22
N SER A 76 -12.05 -3.84 -39.31
CA SER A 76 -13.32 -4.46 -39.67
C SER A 76 -13.49 -5.91 -39.17
N TYR A 77 -14.74 -6.33 -39.05
CA TYR A 77 -15.28 -7.67 -38.75
C TYR A 77 -15.59 -7.98 -37.28
N ASN A 78 -16.87 -7.80 -36.94
CA ASN A 78 -17.66 -8.76 -36.16
C ASN A 78 -19.16 -8.53 -36.42
N ASN A 79 -19.62 -8.95 -37.60
CA ASN A 79 -21.05 -9.17 -37.85
C ASN A 79 -21.41 -10.53 -37.26
N PHE A 80 -21.77 -10.57 -35.98
CA PHE A 80 -22.31 -11.78 -35.34
C PHE A 80 -23.84 -11.72 -35.36
N GLU A 81 -24.37 -12.17 -36.50
CA GLU A 81 -25.55 -13.01 -36.68
C GLU A 81 -26.38 -13.32 -35.40
N ARG A 82 -27.49 -12.60 -35.22
CA ARG A 82 -28.68 -13.13 -34.50
C ARG A 82 -29.94 -12.33 -34.86
N LEU A 83 -30.46 -12.54 -36.07
CA LEU A 83 -31.79 -12.07 -36.47
C LEU A 83 -32.80 -13.20 -36.25
N SER A 84 -33.37 -13.23 -35.04
CA SER A 84 -34.67 -13.88 -34.82
C SER A 84 -35.77 -12.89 -35.21
N ILE A 85 -36.49 -13.28 -36.26
CA ILE A 85 -37.87 -12.99 -36.65
C ILE A 85 -38.72 -12.27 -35.58
N ASP A 86 -39.09 -11.00 -35.84
CA ASP A 86 -40.47 -10.47 -35.96
C ASP A 86 -40.51 -8.92 -35.80
N ASP A 87 -41.13 -8.25 -36.78
CA ASP A 87 -41.47 -6.80 -36.89
C ASP A 87 -43.03 -6.71 -36.92
N PRO A 88 -43.80 -5.57 -36.81
CA PRO A 88 -43.47 -4.12 -36.94
C PRO A 88 -44.33 -3.17 -36.01
N PRO A 89 -44.61 -1.88 -36.33
CA PRO A 89 -43.73 -0.69 -36.46
C PRO A 89 -44.19 0.50 -35.56
N GLY A 90 -43.28 1.42 -35.16
CA GLY A 90 -43.72 2.69 -34.55
C GLY A 90 -42.59 3.64 -34.12
N PRO A 91 -42.61 4.94 -34.52
CA PRO A 91 -41.43 5.80 -34.51
C PRO A 91 -41.33 6.62 -33.22
N THR A 92 -40.21 6.52 -32.50
CA THR A 92 -39.51 7.64 -31.84
C THR A 92 -38.39 7.09 -30.96
N SER A 93 -37.16 7.57 -31.19
CA SER A 93 -36.07 7.47 -30.23
C SER A 93 -36.53 7.95 -28.84
N PRO A 94 -36.05 7.31 -27.77
CA PRO A 94 -34.77 7.76 -27.23
C PRO A 94 -33.79 6.61 -27.13
N SER A 95 -32.58 6.87 -27.63
CA SER A 95 -31.38 6.09 -27.35
C SER A 95 -31.19 5.99 -25.84
N LYS A 96 -31.75 4.92 -25.24
CA LYS A 96 -31.27 4.37 -23.98
C LYS A 96 -30.40 3.21 -24.37
N VAL A 97 -29.17 3.51 -24.76
CA VAL A 97 -28.10 2.53 -24.61
C VAL A 97 -28.04 2.28 -23.11
N PRO A 98 -28.41 1.10 -22.57
CA PRO A 98 -27.99 0.77 -21.23
C PRO A 98 -26.48 0.80 -21.29
N ASP A 99 -25.82 1.60 -20.45
CA ASP A 99 -24.37 1.70 -20.38
C ASP A 99 -23.74 0.30 -20.40
N LEU A 100 -23.31 -0.16 -21.58
CA LEU A 100 -22.68 -1.47 -21.83
C LEU A 100 -21.28 -1.55 -21.18
N LEU A 101 -20.91 -0.56 -20.38
CA LEU A 101 -19.62 -0.40 -19.73
C LEU A 101 -19.70 -0.54 -18.19
N ASP A 102 -20.89 -0.74 -17.60
CA ASP A 102 -21.04 -0.91 -16.15
C ASP A 102 -21.32 -2.36 -15.74
N GLU A 103 -20.51 -3.29 -16.23
CA GLU A 103 -20.49 -4.70 -15.75
C GLU A 103 -19.57 -4.88 -14.51
N SER A 104 -19.09 -3.78 -13.92
CA SER A 104 -18.19 -3.83 -12.75
C SER A 104 -18.93 -3.54 -11.46
N PHE A 105 -18.77 -4.44 -10.48
CA PHE A 105 -19.33 -4.30 -9.13
C PHE A 105 -18.25 -3.86 -8.15
N LEU A 106 -18.61 -2.92 -7.28
CA LEU A 106 -17.85 -2.52 -6.11
C LEU A 106 -18.41 -3.21 -4.88
N GLU A 107 -17.56 -3.66 -3.97
CA GLU A 107 -17.98 -4.36 -2.76
C GLU A 107 -17.72 -3.53 -1.51
N CYS A 108 -18.61 -3.64 -0.53
CA CYS A 108 -18.32 -3.12 0.80
C CYS A 108 -17.18 -3.93 1.46
N PRO A 109 -16.11 -3.28 1.98
CA PRO A 109 -14.99 -4.01 2.57
C PRO A 109 -15.33 -4.82 3.83
N ARG A 110 -16.42 -4.47 4.53
CA ARG A 110 -16.84 -5.14 5.77
C ARG A 110 -17.78 -6.31 5.50
N CYS A 111 -18.87 -6.10 4.75
CA CYS A 111 -19.90 -7.12 4.54
C CYS A 111 -19.89 -7.78 3.15
N ARG A 112 -19.02 -7.32 2.24
CA ARG A 112 -18.90 -7.78 0.84
C ARG A 112 -20.20 -7.74 0.03
N THR A 113 -21.13 -6.86 0.41
CA THR A 113 -22.33 -6.62 -0.42
C THR A 113 -21.90 -5.96 -1.73
N PRO A 114 -22.29 -6.51 -2.90
CA PRO A 114 -21.93 -5.96 -4.20
C PRO A 114 -22.86 -4.82 -4.61
N TYR A 115 -22.30 -3.80 -5.25
CA TYR A 115 -23.00 -2.63 -5.77
C TYR A 115 -22.55 -2.33 -7.19
N PRO A 116 -23.45 -2.04 -8.14
CA PRO A 116 -23.07 -1.56 -9.47
C PRO A 116 -22.25 -0.27 -9.36
N THR A 117 -21.27 -0.04 -10.26
CA THR A 117 -20.43 1.16 -10.17
C THR A 117 -21.23 2.44 -10.44
N SER A 118 -22.30 2.36 -11.23
CA SER A 118 -23.31 3.42 -11.39
C SER A 118 -23.94 3.87 -10.06
N ARG A 119 -23.96 3.02 -9.02
CA ARG A 119 -24.55 3.30 -7.70
C ARG A 119 -23.52 3.53 -6.60
N HIS A 120 -22.35 4.09 -6.93
CA HIS A 120 -21.28 4.39 -5.96
C HIS A 120 -21.76 5.19 -4.73
N ARG A 121 -22.74 6.10 -4.90
CA ARG A 121 -23.25 6.95 -3.81
C ARG A 121 -24.03 6.14 -2.76
N GLU A 122 -24.74 5.09 -3.19
CA GLU A 122 -25.43 4.15 -2.29
C GLU A 122 -24.43 3.29 -1.52
N LEU A 123 -23.34 2.85 -2.18
CA LEU A 123 -22.26 2.12 -1.52
C LEU A 123 -21.57 2.95 -0.44
N LEU A 124 -21.28 4.24 -0.69
CA LEU A 124 -20.65 5.11 0.31
C LEU A 124 -21.53 5.28 1.55
N ALA A 125 -22.83 5.54 1.38
CA ALA A 125 -23.77 5.61 2.50
C ALA A 125 -23.87 4.27 3.26
N HIS A 126 -23.82 3.15 2.54
CA HIS A 126 -23.77 1.83 3.16
C HIS A 126 -22.48 1.61 3.96
N ILE A 127 -21.32 2.04 3.45
CA ILE A 127 -20.03 1.95 4.15
C ILE A 127 -20.09 2.74 5.46
N ASP A 128 -20.65 3.95 5.47
CA ASP A 128 -20.77 4.77 6.68
C ASP A 128 -21.59 4.07 7.78
N TYR A 129 -22.72 3.43 7.42
CA TYR A 129 -23.51 2.64 8.37
C TYR A 129 -22.82 1.32 8.74
N CYS A 130 -22.23 0.64 7.76
CA CYS A 130 -21.64 -0.66 7.97
C CYS A 130 -20.42 -0.55 8.87
N PHE A 131 -19.65 0.53 8.82
CA PHE A 131 -18.47 0.77 9.66
C PHE A 131 -18.74 1.47 11.00
N ALA A 132 -19.93 2.04 11.20
CA ALA A 132 -20.42 2.43 12.52
C ALA A 132 -20.49 1.20 13.47
#